data_AF-A0A3C1EWD8-F1
#
_entry.id   AF-A0A3C1EWD8-F1
#
_cell.length_a   1.000
_cell.length_b   1.000
_cell.length_c   1.000
_cell.angle_alpha   90.00
_cell.angle_beta   90.00
_cell.angle_gamma   90.00
#
_symmetry.space_group_name_H-M   'P 1'
#
loop_
_entity.id
_entity.type
_entity.pdbx_description
1 polymer ?
#
loop_
_entity_poly.entity_id
_entity_poly.type
_entity_poly.pdbx_seq_one_letter_code
_entity_poly.pdbx_strand_id
1 'polypeptide(L)'
;IDENSIVIKYKKNSQDIDLKYVDAGVSIFKKEVLKLIPENKKISLEEEIFPKLIKEHQLIAYITTQRFYDIGTPERIDMIRGILK
;
A
#
# COMPACT_ATOMS: atom_id res chain seq x y z
N ILE A 1 11.83 -0.52 -3.08
CA ILE A 1 12.08 -1.93 -2.75
C ILE A 1 13.51 -2.27 -3.11
N ASP A 2 14.12 -3.26 -2.46
CA ASP A 2 15.44 -3.80 -2.82
C ASP A 2 15.33 -4.95 -3.87
N GLU A 3 16.44 -5.62 -4.16
CA GLU A 3 16.50 -6.75 -5.10
C GLU A 3 15.70 -7.99 -4.66
N ASN A 4 15.38 -8.11 -3.37
CA ASN A 4 14.61 -9.23 -2.81
C ASN A 4 13.13 -8.88 -2.62
N SER A 5 12.67 -7.78 -3.23
CA SER A 5 11.32 -7.22 -3.07
C SER A 5 10.99 -6.71 -1.66
N ILE A 6 11.98 -6.54 -0.78
CA ILE A 6 11.75 -5.94 0.54
C ILE A 6 11.47 -4.46 0.36
N VAL A 7 10.44 -3.96 1.03
CA VAL A 7 10.08 -2.54 1.03
C VAL A 7 11.07 -1.80 1.93
N ILE A 8 11.89 -0.94 1.32
CA ILE A 8 12.89 -0.10 2.02
C ILE A 8 12.36 1.30 2.37
N LYS A 9 11.34 1.78 1.64
CA LYS A 9 10.76 3.12 1.79
C LYS A 9 9.33 3.10 1.29
N TYR A 10 8.43 3.67 2.08
CA TYR A 10 7.04 3.89 1.74
C TYR A 10 6.68 5.32 2.15
N LYS A 11 5.98 6.05 1.28
CA LYS A 11 5.48 7.39 1.60
C LYS A 11 4.21 7.67 0.80
N LYS A 12 3.09 7.85 1.50
CA LYS A 12 1.80 8.20 0.90
C LYS A 12 1.84 9.65 0.42
N ASN A 13 1.14 9.95 -0.69
CA ASN A 13 0.99 11.30 -1.25
C ASN A 13 2.32 12.05 -1.47
N SER A 14 3.38 11.32 -1.82
CA SER A 14 4.72 11.88 -1.99
C SER A 14 4.93 12.38 -3.42
N GLN A 15 5.69 13.48 -3.57
CA GLN A 15 6.25 13.95 -4.84
C GLN A 15 7.73 13.52 -5.02
N ASP A 16 8.20 12.66 -4.13
CA ASP A 16 9.55 12.11 -4.17
C ASP A 16 9.76 11.29 -5.45
N ILE A 17 10.58 11.82 -6.34
CA ILE A 17 10.85 11.25 -7.66
C ILE A 17 11.63 9.93 -7.59
N ASP A 18 12.25 9.62 -6.46
CA ASP A 18 12.99 8.37 -6.27
C ASP A 18 12.06 7.17 -6.00
N LEU A 19 10.77 7.42 -5.74
CA LEU A 19 9.77 6.36 -5.59
C LEU A 19 9.33 5.85 -6.97
N LYS A 20 9.51 4.55 -7.19
CA LYS A 20 9.31 3.91 -8.51
C LYS A 20 8.00 3.14 -8.65
N TYR A 21 7.25 2.95 -7.57
CA TYR A 21 6.08 2.08 -7.52
C TYR A 21 4.91 2.77 -6.82
N VAL A 22 3.70 2.31 -7.15
CA VAL A 22 2.44 2.75 -6.52
C VAL A 22 1.83 1.58 -5.76
N ASP A 23 1.33 1.84 -4.55
CA ASP A 23 0.56 0.85 -3.78
C ASP A 23 -0.85 0.70 -4.38
N ALA A 24 -1.21 -0.53 -4.73
CA ALA A 24 -2.50 -0.87 -5.30
C ALA A 24 -3.62 -1.01 -4.25
N GLY A 25 -3.32 -0.85 -2.95
CA GLY A 25 -4.29 -0.96 -1.86
C GLY A 25 -4.68 -2.40 -1.51
N VAL A 26 -3.88 -3.38 -1.95
CA VAL A 26 -4.08 -4.80 -1.65
C VAL A 26 -2.93 -5.27 -0.80
N SER A 27 -3.24 -5.89 0.34
CA SER A 27 -2.22 -6.37 1.26
C SER A 27 -2.64 -7.67 1.93
N ILE A 28 -1.65 -8.51 2.20
CA ILE A 28 -1.82 -9.77 2.93
C ILE A 28 -0.89 -9.70 4.14
N PHE A 29 -1.44 -9.92 5.33
CA PHE A 29 -0.69 -9.89 6.57
C PHE A 29 -0.85 -11.19 7.34
N LYS A 30 0.19 -11.59 8.07
CA LYS A 30 0.04 -12.59 9.11
C LYS A 30 -0.76 -11.98 10.28
N LYS A 31 -1.54 -12.82 10.99
CA LYS A 31 -2.43 -12.37 12.08
C LYS A 31 -1.69 -11.61 13.17
N GLU A 32 -0.41 -11.91 13.39
CA GLU A 32 0.45 -11.27 14.39
C GLU A 32 0.61 -9.76 14.17
N VAL A 33 0.45 -9.27 12.93
CA VAL A 33 0.47 -7.83 12.63
C VAL A 33 -0.63 -7.09 13.39
N LEU A 34 -1.76 -7.74 13.66
CA LEU A 34 -2.85 -7.14 14.44
C LEU A 34 -2.44 -6.83 15.90
N LYS A 35 -1.41 -7.49 16.43
CA LYS A 35 -0.87 -7.17 17.77
C LYS A 35 -0.19 -5.80 17.82
N LEU A 36 0.14 -5.21 16.67
CA LEU A 36 0.68 -3.86 16.57
C LEU A 36 -0.40 -2.78 16.63
N ILE A 37 -1.68 -3.16 16.56
CA ILE A 37 -2.83 -2.26 16.58
C ILE A 37 -3.34 -2.18 18.03
N PRO A 38 -3.30 -1.00 18.67
CA PRO A 38 -3.84 -0.84 20.01
C PRO A 38 -5.37 -0.94 20.01
N GLU A 39 -5.92 -1.50 21.09
CA GLU A 39 -7.37 -1.66 21.25
C GLU A 39 -8.09 -0.31 21.18
N ASN A 40 -9.27 -0.33 20.56
CA ASN A 40 -10.17 0.83 20.44
C ASN A 40 -9.55 2.08 19.80
N LYS A 41 -8.47 1.93 19.02
CA LYS A 41 -7.84 3.03 18.29
C LYS A 41 -7.91 2.79 16.79
N LYS A 42 -8.36 3.81 16.05
CA LYS A 42 -8.17 3.85 14.59
C LYS A 42 -6.70 4.17 14.31
N ILE A 43 -6.09 3.37 13.42
CA ILE A 43 -4.71 3.56 12.99
C ILE A 43 -4.62 3.61 11.46
N SER A 44 -3.54 4.19 10.95
CA SER A 44 -3.17 4.11 9.53
C SER A 44 -2.12 3.02 9.33
N LEU A 45 -2.33 2.14 8.34
CA LEU A 45 -1.31 1.16 7.98
C LEU A 45 -0.05 1.88 7.50
N GLU A 46 -0.22 2.89 6.65
CA GLU A 46 0.84 3.64 6.00
C GLU A 46 1.72 4.41 6.97
N GLU A 47 1.11 5.04 7.98
CA GLU A 47 1.82 5.91 8.92
C GLU A 47 2.27 5.16 10.19
N GLU A 48 1.56 4.11 10.61
CA GLU A 48 1.84 3.44 11.90
C GLU A 48 2.34 2.00 11.77
N ILE A 49 1.96 1.23 10.73
CA ILE A 49 2.30 -0.20 10.61
C ILE A 49 3.45 -0.43 9.63
N PHE A 50 3.36 0.10 8.41
CA PHE A 50 4.38 -0.09 7.38
C PHE A 50 5.76 0.39 7.83
N PRO A 51 5.93 1.55 8.49
CA PRO A 51 7.25 1.96 8.95
C PRO A 51 7.88 0.97 9.94
N LYS A 52 7.06 0.33 10.79
CA LYS A 52 7.53 -0.71 11.74
C LYS A 52 7.96 -1.96 10.99
N LEU A 53 7.13 -2.45 10.06
CA LEU A 53 7.46 -3.65 9.29
C LEU A 53 8.65 -3.43 8.35
N ILE A 54 8.80 -2.25 7.76
CA ILE A 54 9.95 -1.87 6.93
C ILE A 54 11.23 -1.89 7.75
N LYS A 55 11.21 -1.28 8.95
CA LYS A 55 12.38 -1.25 9.85
C LYS A 55 12.87 -2.66 10.22
N GLU A 56 11.94 -3.60 10.39
CA GLU A 56 12.24 -4.99 10.72
C GLU A 56 12.44 -5.88 9.48
N HIS A 57 12.43 -5.33 8.26
CA HIS A 57 12.51 -6.07 6.99
C HIS A 57 11.41 -7.15 6.82
N GLN A 58 10.22 -6.89 7.37
CA GLN A 58 9.06 -7.79 7.36
C GLN A 58 7.97 -7.40 6.37
N LEU A 59 8.19 -6.36 5.55
CA LEU A 59 7.26 -5.95 4.50
C LEU A 59 7.89 -6.20 3.13
N ILE A 60 7.24 -7.06 2.34
CA ILE A 60 7.61 -7.32 0.94
C ILE A 60 6.54 -6.75 0.01
N ALA A 61 6.94 -6.42 -1.23
CA ALA A 61 6.02 -6.04 -2.29
C ALA A 61 5.89 -7.16 -3.32
N TYR A 62 4.67 -7.32 -3.87
CA TYR A 62 4.45 -8.13 -5.07
C TYR A 62 4.24 -7.18 -6.25
N ILE A 63 5.15 -7.22 -7.23
CA ILE A 63 5.11 -6.33 -8.39
C ILE A 63 4.17 -6.91 -9.44
N THR A 64 3.27 -6.09 -9.96
CA THR A 64 2.42 -6.44 -11.10
C THR A 64 2.31 -5.26 -12.06
N THR A 65 2.15 -5.58 -13.34
CA THR A 65 1.80 -4.62 -14.39
C THR A 65 0.30 -4.58 -14.66
N GLN A 66 -0.49 -5.38 -13.92
CA GLN A 66 -1.93 -5.39 -14.01
C GLN A 66 -2.47 -4.02 -13.62
N ARG A 67 -3.28 -3.43 -14.50
CA ARG A 67 -3.94 -2.16 -14.22
C ARG A 67 -4.95 -2.35 -13.09
N PHE A 68 -4.86 -1.50 -12.07
CA PHE A 68 -5.87 -1.36 -11.03
C PHE A 68 -6.57 -0.01 -11.16
N TYR A 69 -7.76 0.09 -10.59
CA TYR A 69 -8.59 1.28 -10.61
C TYR A 69 -8.99 1.64 -9.19
N ASP A 70 -8.70 2.88 -8.80
CA ASP A 70 -9.18 3.48 -7.57
C ASP A 70 -10.44 4.31 -7.88
N ILE A 71 -11.52 4.05 -7.14
CA ILE A 71 -12.83 4.70 -7.31
C ILE A 71 -13.09 5.80 -6.27
N GLY A 72 -12.03 6.34 -5.66
CA GLY A 72 -12.13 7.36 -4.60
C GLY A 72 -12.63 8.74 -5.05
N THR A 73 -12.80 9.02 -6.35
CA THR A 73 -13.37 10.29 -6.85
C THR A 73 -14.46 10.05 -7.89
N PRO A 74 -15.43 10.98 -8.04
CA PRO A 74 -16.49 10.86 -9.06
C PRO A 74 -15.95 10.65 -10.47
N GLU A 75 -14.88 11.36 -10.85
CA GLU A 75 -14.28 11.27 -12.18
C GLU A 75 -13.70 9.87 -12.46
N ARG A 76 -13.09 9.24 -11.44
CA ARG A 76 -12.54 7.87 -11.57
C ARG A 76 -13.65 6.82 -11.63
N ILE A 77 -14.79 7.06 -10.99
CA ILE A 77 -15.98 6.22 -11.11
C ILE A 77 -16.53 6.26 -12.53
N ASP A 78 -16.63 7.44 -13.14
CA ASP A 78 -17.11 7.55 -14.53
C ASP A 78 -16.16 6.88 -15.52
N MET A 79 -14.85 6.98 -15.29
CA MET A 79 -13.84 6.26 -16.07
C MET A 79 -14.05 4.74 -16.02
N ILE A 80 -14.23 4.14 -14.83
CA ILE A 80 -14.34 2.69 -14.72
C ILE A 80 -15.64 2.14 -15.30
N ARG A 81 -16.74 2.91 -15.25
CA ARG A 81 -18.04 2.55 -15.87
C ARG A 81 -17.93 2.32 -17.38
N GLY A 82 -17.05 3.05 -18.07
CA GLY A 82 -16.81 2.82 -19.51
C GLY A 82 -16.05 1.53 -19.82
N ILE A 83 -15.39 0.94 -18.82
CA ILE A 83 -14.49 -0.21 -18.96
C ILE A 83 -15.20 -1.51 -18.54
N LEU A 84 -16.01 -1.44 -17.48
CA LEU A 84 -16.85 -2.54 -17.01
C LEU A 84 -18.12 -2.60 -17.88
N LYS A 85 -18.14 -3.49 -18.88
CA LYS A 85 -19.35 -3.84 -19.63
C LYS A 85 -20.01 -5.08 -19.04
#